data_AF-A0A922TMR3-F1
#
_entry.id   AF-A0A922TMR3-F1
#
_cell.length_a   1.000
_cell.length_b   1.000
_cell.length_c   1.000
_cell.angle_alpha   90.00
_cell.angle_beta   90.00
_cell.angle_gamma   90.00
#
_symmetry.space_group_name_H-M   'P 1'
#
loop_
_entity.id
_entity.type
_entity.pdbx_description
1 polymer ?
#
loop_
_entity_poly.entity_id
_entity_poly.type
_entity_poly.pdbx_seq_one_letter_code
_entity_poly.pdbx_strand_id
1 'polypeptide(L)'
;MSEERLHYSDLSAPAQEHALKSFINYYVKQYRQGSLEILGAKVSNGVMGTINEILNLNKFMGHSELVAESYRLSKSAYVEIMKQLTNVLYQQDGEPVVDWDVSWENQEEQLPSED
;
A
#
# COMPACT_ATOMS: atom_id res chain seq x y z
N MET A 1 15.95 19.03 15.42
CA MET A 1 15.09 19.14 14.23
C MET A 1 13.92 18.21 14.46
N SER A 2 12.69 18.71 14.50
CA SER A 2 11.51 17.84 14.48
C SER A 2 11.43 17.20 13.09
N GLU A 3 11.52 15.87 13.02
CA GLU A 3 11.22 15.15 11.78
C GLU A 3 9.75 15.40 11.45
N GLU A 4 9.53 16.23 10.43
CA GLU A 4 8.20 16.60 9.97
C GLU A 4 7.51 15.34 9.43
N ARG A 5 6.37 15.00 10.03
CA ARG A 5 5.54 13.86 9.61
C ARG A 5 4.47 14.37 8.67
N LEU A 6 4.46 13.85 7.45
CA LEU A 6 3.64 14.34 6.36
C LEU A 6 2.61 13.29 5.95
N HIS A 7 1.44 13.72 5.49
CA HIS A 7 0.56 12.83 4.73
C HIS A 7 1.09 12.67 3.30
N TYR A 8 0.68 11.59 2.63
CA TYR A 8 1.11 11.33 1.25
C TYR A 8 0.90 12.52 0.31
N SER A 9 -0.22 13.23 0.44
CA SER A 9 -0.56 14.40 -0.40
C SER A 9 0.36 15.60 -0.18
N ASP A 10 1.06 15.67 0.95
CA ASP A 10 1.93 16.79 1.33
C ASP A 10 3.41 16.53 0.98
N LEU A 11 3.73 15.31 0.55
CA LEU A 11 5.07 14.94 0.10
C LEU A 11 5.45 15.60 -1.22
N SER A 12 6.75 15.83 -1.40
CA SER A 12 7.32 16.18 -2.70
C SER A 12 7.06 15.07 -3.73
N ALA A 13 7.02 15.39 -5.03
CA ALA A 13 6.79 14.38 -6.06
C ALA A 13 7.79 13.19 -6.03
N PRO A 14 9.10 13.40 -5.80
CA PRO A 14 10.03 12.28 -5.61
C PRO A 14 9.72 11.43 -4.38
N ALA A 15 9.32 12.05 -3.27
CA ALA A 15 8.97 11.34 -2.04
C ALA A 15 7.64 10.57 -2.19
N GLN A 16 6.65 11.12 -2.90
CA GLN A 16 5.43 10.40 -3.27
C GLN A 16 5.76 9.15 -4.10
N GLU A 17 6.65 9.29 -5.08
CA GLU A 17 7.08 8.15 -5.90
C GLU A 17 7.78 7.07 -5.08
N HIS A 18 8.59 7.46 -4.10
CA HIS A 18 9.25 6.54 -3.18
C HIS A 18 8.24 5.80 -2.28
N ALA A 19 7.36 6.54 -1.60
CA ALA A 19 6.29 6.01 -0.77
C ALA A 19 5.39 5.03 -1.56
N LEU A 20 5.06 5.39 -2.80
CA LEU A 20 4.23 4.58 -3.68
C LEU A 20 4.90 3.25 -4.03
N LYS A 21 6.19 3.25 -4.37
CA LYS A 21 6.93 2.00 -4.67
C LYS A 21 7.03 1.10 -3.45
N SER A 22 7.30 1.68 -2.28
CA SER A 22 7.33 0.97 -1.01
C SER A 22 5.98 0.29 -0.73
N PHE A 23 4.88 1.04 -0.87
CA PHE A 23 3.53 0.51 -0.69
C PHE A 23 3.16 -0.59 -1.70
N ILE A 24 3.51 -0.44 -2.98
CA ILE A 24 3.20 -1.45 -4.01
C ILE A 24 3.93 -2.75 -3.72
N ASN A 25 5.20 -2.69 -3.33
CA ASN A 25 5.95 -3.88 -2.94
C ASN A 25 5.27 -4.62 -1.79
N TYR A 26 4.83 -3.87 -0.78
CA TYR A 26 4.06 -4.40 0.34
C TYR A 26 2.71 -5.00 -0.10
N TYR A 27 1.91 -4.27 -0.89
CA TYR A 27 0.60 -4.71 -1.36
C TYR A 27 0.69 -6.04 -2.12
N VAL A 28 1.67 -6.18 -3.03
CA VAL A 28 1.88 -7.40 -3.80
C VAL A 28 2.29 -8.58 -2.92
N LYS A 29 3.09 -8.33 -1.86
CA LYS A 29 3.45 -9.35 -0.86
C LYS A 29 2.19 -9.85 -0.16
N GLN A 30 1.35 -8.95 0.34
CA GLN A 30 0.10 -9.31 1.04
C GLN A 30 -0.92 -10.01 0.12
N TYR A 31 -1.05 -9.55 -1.13
CA TYR A 31 -1.88 -10.21 -2.15
C TYR A 31 -1.50 -11.67 -2.34
N ARG A 32 -0.19 -11.96 -2.45
CA ARG A 32 0.31 -13.33 -2.62
C ARG A 32 0.09 -14.21 -1.39
N GLN A 33 0.04 -13.61 -0.21
CA GLN A 33 -0.21 -14.28 1.06
C GLN A 33 -1.70 -14.48 1.35
N GLY A 34 -2.59 -13.83 0.58
CA GLY A 34 -4.03 -13.85 0.82
C GLY A 34 -4.47 -12.93 1.96
N SER A 35 -3.61 -12.02 2.40
CA SER A 35 -3.77 -11.23 3.63
C SER A 35 -4.24 -9.79 3.38
N LEU A 36 -5.07 -9.55 2.36
CA LEU A 36 -5.55 -8.20 1.99
C LEU A 36 -6.83 -7.75 2.72
N GLU A 37 -7.40 -8.58 3.58
CA GLU A 37 -8.72 -8.34 4.21
C GLU A 37 -8.78 -7.00 4.95
N ILE A 38 -7.73 -6.62 5.66
CA ILE A 38 -7.66 -5.36 6.42
C ILE A 38 -7.65 -4.13 5.49
N LEU A 39 -7.06 -4.23 4.28
CA LEU A 39 -6.98 -3.11 3.33
C LEU A 39 -8.37 -2.86 2.75
N GLY A 40 -9.12 -3.94 2.51
CA GLY A 40 -10.51 -3.88 2.07
C GLY A 40 -11.43 -3.14 3.05
N ALA A 41 -11.10 -3.10 4.33
CA ALA A 41 -11.85 -2.34 5.33
C ALA A 41 -11.59 -0.82 5.30
N LYS A 42 -10.46 -0.38 4.70
CA LYS A 42 -10.00 1.02 4.74
C LYS A 42 -10.03 1.73 3.40
N VAL A 43 -10.10 0.96 2.32
CA VAL A 43 -9.92 1.42 0.96
C VAL A 43 -11.09 0.96 0.11
N SER A 44 -11.48 1.75 -0.88
CA SER A 44 -12.53 1.37 -1.82
C SER A 44 -12.28 -0.01 -2.45
N ASN A 45 -13.25 -0.92 -2.27
CA ASN A 45 -13.27 -2.25 -2.89
C ASN A 45 -13.12 -2.19 -4.42
N GLY A 46 -13.59 -1.12 -5.07
CA GLY A 46 -13.47 -0.95 -6.52
C GLY A 46 -12.02 -0.76 -6.97
N VAL A 47 -11.26 0.09 -6.25
CA VAL A 47 -9.85 0.39 -6.56
C VAL A 47 -8.97 -0.83 -6.31
N MET A 48 -9.22 -1.54 -5.20
CA MET A 48 -8.52 -2.79 -4.89
C MET A 48 -8.87 -3.89 -5.90
N GLY A 49 -10.13 -3.98 -6.34
CA GLY A 49 -10.56 -4.94 -7.37
C GLY A 49 -9.77 -4.78 -8.67
N THR A 50 -9.59 -3.55 -9.13
CA THR A 50 -8.78 -3.25 -10.32
C THR A 50 -7.33 -3.72 -10.17
N ILE A 51 -6.70 -3.45 -9.01
CA ILE A 51 -5.32 -3.89 -8.76
C ILE A 51 -5.25 -5.42 -8.71
N ASN A 52 -6.15 -6.05 -7.95
CA ASN A 52 -6.20 -7.49 -7.76
C ASN A 52 -6.42 -8.26 -9.07
N GLU A 53 -7.21 -7.71 -9.99
CA GLU A 53 -7.37 -8.27 -11.34
C GLU A 53 -6.06 -8.27 -12.11
N ILE A 54 -5.33 -7.16 -12.13
CA ILE A 54 -4.00 -7.07 -12.77
C ILE A 54 -3.02 -8.05 -12.13
N LEU A 55 -3.01 -8.17 -10.80
CA LEU A 55 -2.15 -9.12 -10.10
C LEU A 55 -2.49 -10.56 -10.45
N ASN A 56 -3.78 -10.91 -10.54
CA ASN A 56 -4.22 -12.24 -10.92
C ASN A 56 -3.84 -12.59 -12.36
N LEU A 57 -4.02 -11.65 -13.30
CA LEU A 57 -3.69 -11.85 -14.72
C LEU A 57 -2.18 -12.08 -14.93
N ASN A 58 -1.34 -11.55 -14.05
CA ASN A 58 0.12 -11.63 -14.12
C ASN A 58 0.74 -12.54 -13.04
N LYS A 59 -0.06 -13.37 -12.35
CA LYS A 59 0.38 -14.17 -11.19
C LYS A 59 1.54 -15.15 -11.44
N PHE A 60 1.81 -15.47 -12.70
CA PHE A 60 2.92 -16.33 -13.11
C PHE A 60 4.29 -15.63 -13.03
N MET A 61 4.32 -14.29 -12.95
CA MET A 61 5.56 -13.52 -12.83
C MET A 61 6.23 -13.73 -11.46
N GLY A 62 7.55 -13.49 -11.40
CA GLY A 62 8.24 -13.35 -10.12
C GLY A 62 7.74 -12.14 -9.33
N HIS A 63 8.07 -12.05 -8.03
CA HIS A 63 7.59 -10.94 -7.18
C HIS A 63 8.00 -9.57 -7.72
N SER A 64 9.29 -9.37 -8.00
CA SER A 64 9.79 -8.08 -8.50
C SER A 64 9.24 -7.69 -9.87
N GLU A 65 9.04 -8.67 -10.75
CA GLU A 65 8.40 -8.47 -12.06
C GLU A 65 6.93 -8.07 -11.90
N LEU A 66 6.22 -8.74 -10.99
CA LEU A 66 4.82 -8.44 -10.71
C LEU A 66 4.66 -7.05 -10.07
N VAL A 67 5.56 -6.64 -9.18
CA VAL A 67 5.60 -5.29 -8.60
C VAL A 67 5.80 -4.24 -9.70
N ALA A 68 6.75 -4.45 -10.61
CA ALA A 68 7.01 -3.52 -11.70
C ALA A 68 5.82 -3.43 -12.67
N GLU A 69 5.22 -4.57 -13.03
CA GLU A 69 4.08 -4.62 -13.93
C GLU A 69 2.82 -4.01 -13.30
N SER A 70 2.58 -4.31 -12.02
CA SER A 70 1.48 -3.71 -11.26
C SER A 70 1.66 -2.20 -11.10
N TYR A 71 2.87 -1.71 -10.83
CA TYR A 71 3.15 -0.28 -10.84
C TYR A 71 2.82 0.34 -12.20
N ARG A 72 3.27 -0.28 -13.31
CA ARG A 72 3.06 0.24 -14.67
C ARG A 72 1.58 0.32 -15.05
N LEU A 73 0.78 -0.68 -14.66
CA LEU A 73 -0.62 -0.81 -15.07
C LEU A 73 -1.62 -0.18 -14.09
N SER A 74 -1.26 -0.06 -12.81
CA SER A 74 -2.19 0.32 -11.73
C SER A 74 -1.72 1.52 -10.92
N LYS A 75 -0.74 2.30 -11.41
CA LYS A 75 -0.19 3.46 -10.69
C LYS A 75 -1.26 4.40 -10.11
N SER A 76 -2.25 4.78 -10.93
CA SER A 76 -3.32 5.71 -10.51
C SER A 76 -4.18 5.13 -9.39
N ALA A 77 -4.49 3.83 -9.46
CA ALA A 77 -5.23 3.13 -8.41
C ALA A 77 -4.44 3.15 -7.09
N TYR A 78 -3.14 2.81 -7.13
CA TYR A 78 -2.30 2.89 -5.92
C TYR A 78 -2.20 4.30 -5.34
N VAL A 79 -2.10 5.34 -6.19
CA VAL A 79 -2.11 6.73 -5.73
C VAL A 79 -3.43 7.07 -5.02
N GLU A 80 -4.55 6.57 -5.52
CA GLU A 80 -5.85 6.76 -4.88
C GLU A 80 -5.91 6.08 -3.51
N ILE A 81 -5.39 4.85 -3.40
CA ILE A 81 -5.25 4.15 -2.11
C ILE A 81 -4.40 4.97 -1.14
N MET A 82 -3.21 5.40 -1.56
CA MET A 82 -2.28 6.17 -0.72
C MET A 82 -2.90 7.47 -0.18
N LYS A 83 -3.80 8.11 -0.94
CA LYS A 83 -4.55 9.29 -0.50
C LYS A 83 -5.67 8.97 0.49
N GLN A 84 -6.25 7.78 0.44
CA GLN A 84 -7.27 7.31 1.37
C GLN A 84 -6.68 6.82 2.70
N LEU A 85 -5.42 6.40 2.71
CA LEU A 85 -4.69 5.96 3.91
C LEU A 85 -4.25 7.15 4.80
N THR A 86 -5.22 7.91 5.33
CA THR A 86 -4.98 9.13 6.13
C THR A 86 -4.26 8.86 7.45
N ASN A 87 -4.31 7.62 7.96
CA ASN A 87 -3.64 7.23 9.20
C ASN A 87 -2.14 6.90 9.02
N VAL A 88 -1.64 6.88 7.79
CA VAL A 88 -0.21 6.63 7.49
C VAL A 88 0.49 7.96 7.32
N LEU A 89 1.60 8.13 8.04
CA LEU A 89 2.47 9.29 7.98
C LEU A 89 3.83 8.90 7.41
N TYR A 90 4.47 9.86 6.75
CA TYR A 90 5.72 9.67 6.03
C TYR A 90 6.76 10.70 6.49
N GLN A 91 8.02 10.31 6.38
CA GLN A 91 9.17 11.21 6.45
C GLN A 91 9.27 12.04 5.16
N GLN A 92 10.12 13.07 5.16
CA GLN A 92 10.28 13.97 4.01
C GLN A 92 10.78 13.28 2.73
N ASP A 93 11.43 12.13 2.85
CA ASP A 93 11.91 11.31 1.74
C ASP A 93 10.88 10.28 1.23
N GLY A 94 9.71 10.20 1.87
CA GLY A 94 8.64 9.27 1.52
C GLY A 94 8.71 7.91 2.20
N GLU A 95 9.70 7.67 3.08
CA GLU A 95 9.67 6.47 3.92
C GLU A 95 8.52 6.57 4.92
N PRO A 96 7.71 5.51 5.12
CA PRO A 96 6.66 5.52 6.11
C PRO A 96 7.28 5.61 7.52
N VAL A 97 6.66 6.37 8.41
CA VAL A 97 7.14 6.53 9.80
C VAL A 97 7.02 5.21 10.58
N VAL A 98 6.04 4.38 10.22
CA VAL A 98 5.85 3.03 10.73
C VAL A 98 5.94 2.08 9.55
N ASP A 99 6.76 1.04 9.67
CA ASP A 99 6.90 0.01 8.64
C ASP A 99 5.53 -0.57 8.25
N TRP A 100 5.36 -0.95 6.98
CA TRP A 100 4.09 -1.45 6.49
C TRP A 100 3.62 -2.73 7.19
N ASP A 101 4.52 -3.68 7.45
CA ASP A 101 4.18 -4.92 8.13
C ASP A 101 3.76 -4.62 9.59
N VAL A 102 4.44 -3.70 10.27
CA VAL A 102 4.08 -3.28 11.66
C VAL A 102 2.76 -2.51 11.69
N SER A 103 2.55 -1.60 10.74
CA SER A 103 1.29 -0.85 10.59
C SER A 103 0.10 -1.80 10.35
N TRP A 104 0.38 -2.98 9.77
CA TRP A 104 -0.58 -4.02 9.47
C TRP A 104 -0.89 -4.94 10.64
N GLU A 105 0.14 -5.48 11.30
CA GLU A 105 0.00 -6.36 12.48
C GLU A 105 -0.81 -5.66 13.59
N ASN A 106 -0.52 -4.37 13.84
CA ASN A 106 -1.27 -3.56 14.80
C ASN A 106 -2.75 -3.41 14.47
N GLN A 107 -3.16 -3.69 13.24
CA GLN A 107 -4.56 -3.62 12.80
C GLN A 107 -5.27 -4.97 12.85
N GLU A 108 -4.56 -6.09 12.65
CA GLU A 108 -5.10 -7.43 12.90
C GLU A 108 -5.50 -7.59 14.37
N GLU A 109 -4.65 -7.14 15.30
CA GLU A 109 -4.92 -7.23 16.75
C GLU A 109 -6.12 -6.39 17.22
N GLN A 110 -6.58 -5.44 16.40
CA GLN A 110 -7.73 -4.57 16.72
C GLN A 110 -9.06 -5.08 16.12
N LEU A 111 -9.02 -6.09 15.24
CA LEU A 111 -10.24 -6.75 14.81
C LEU A 111 -10.73 -7.64 15.96
N PRO A 112 -12.01 -7.54 16.39
CA PRO A 112 -12.54 -8.49 17.37
C PRO A 112 -12.38 -9.90 16.80
N SER A 113 -11.84 -10.82 17.59
CA SER A 113 -11.92 -12.24 17.26
C SER A 113 -13.39 -12.59 17.11
N GLU A 114 -13.81 -13.10 15.95
CA GLU A 114 -15.12 -13.69 15.80
C GLU A 114 -15.24 -14.87 16.79
N ASP A 115 -16.07 -14.70 17.82
CA ASP A 115 -16.59 -15.77 18.69
C ASP A 115 -17.69 -16.57 17.97
#